data_AF-A0A918AD78-F1
#
_entry.id   AF-A0A918AD78-F1
#
_cell.length_a   1.000
_cell.length_b   1.000
_cell.length_c   1.000
_cell.angle_alpha   90.00
_cell.angle_beta   90.00
_cell.angle_gamma   90.00
#
_symmetry.space_group_name_H-M   'P 1'
#
loop_
_entity.id
_entity.type
_entity.pdbx_description
1 polymer ?
#
loop_
_entity_poly.entity_id
_entity_poly.type
_entity_poly.pdbx_seq_one_letter_code
_entity_poly.pdbx_strand_id
1 'polypeptide(L)'
;MTIDALTPFRWLQPPYGDRGNLLGEIYCVTLLRGLDPAEVLRRFGARTSTQMSFADLELAVSDFTMVTEGGDGGGYVGVVATGDGCAAVEPCGWSGTDDPTLARLSAGTDVVSVLRHDYACDYFHYAADGMVLTAFDPTFPERRFGADTDRLARLMREFGLPLEESSDEDRDQRFDDLSGHGLARMFAMAARLTGVTFTADLLDGPLLVGAIADLPPPQEPRRGTSLGVLLEQLKAVSGPESAHGAA
;
A
#
# COMPACT_ATOMS: atom_id res chain seq x y z
N MET A 1 -13.11 11.95 30.26
CA MET A 1 -11.78 11.44 29.87
C MET A 1 -11.77 11.48 28.35
N THR A 2 -11.11 12.47 27.75
CA THR A 2 -11.00 12.54 26.28
C THR A 2 -9.98 11.48 25.89
N ILE A 3 -10.44 10.35 25.35
CA ILE A 3 -9.54 9.36 24.74
C ILE A 3 -8.85 10.11 23.59
N ASP A 4 -7.52 10.12 23.57
CA ASP A 4 -6.77 10.60 22.42
C ASP A 4 -7.12 9.71 21.23
N ALA A 5 -7.86 10.26 20.27
CA ALA A 5 -8.39 9.54 19.12
C ALA A 5 -7.29 8.93 18.23
N LEU A 6 -6.04 9.36 18.38
CA LEU A 6 -4.90 8.84 17.63
C LEU A 6 -4.25 7.62 18.31
N THR A 7 -4.49 7.41 19.60
CA THR A 7 -3.83 6.34 20.39
C THR A 7 -3.94 4.95 19.74
N PRO A 8 -5.10 4.51 19.21
CA PRO A 8 -5.21 3.18 18.57
C PRO A 8 -4.35 3.01 17.31
N PHE A 9 -3.84 4.10 16.73
CA PHE A 9 -3.19 4.12 15.42
C PHE A 9 -1.71 4.48 15.49
N ARG A 10 -1.16 4.75 16.68
CA ARG A 10 0.26 5.10 16.84
C ARG A 10 1.22 3.99 16.40
N TRP A 11 0.76 2.74 16.38
CA TRP A 11 1.55 1.59 15.92
C TRP A 11 1.83 1.62 14.41
N LEU A 12 1.03 2.35 13.63
CA LEU A 12 1.20 2.53 12.17
C LEU A 12 2.32 3.51 11.82
N GLN A 13 2.87 4.18 12.83
CA GLN A 13 3.92 5.16 12.69
C GLN A 13 5.14 4.77 13.53
N PRO A 14 5.79 3.63 13.22
CA PRO A 14 6.97 3.20 13.93
C PRO A 14 8.14 4.17 13.65
N PRO A 15 9.10 4.30 14.59
CA PRO A 15 10.32 5.05 14.35
C PRO A 15 11.03 4.55 13.08
N TYR A 16 11.63 5.45 12.31
CA TYR A 16 12.36 5.09 11.10
C TYR A 16 13.41 4.00 11.38
N GLY A 17 13.39 2.93 10.57
CA GLY A 17 14.31 1.79 10.71
C GLY A 17 13.96 0.80 11.84
N ASP A 18 12.82 0.95 12.50
CA ASP A 18 12.32 -0.05 13.45
C ASP A 18 11.86 -1.33 12.71
N ARG A 19 12.45 -2.46 13.09
CA ARG A 19 12.09 -3.79 12.60
C ARG A 19 10.69 -4.24 13.06
N GLY A 20 10.05 -3.50 13.96
CA GLY A 20 8.66 -3.67 14.38
C GLY A 20 7.61 -3.08 13.43
N ASN A 21 8.00 -2.51 12.28
CA ASN A 21 7.05 -2.03 11.28
C ASN A 21 6.34 -3.21 10.57
N LEU A 22 5.23 -3.66 11.17
CA LEU A 22 4.45 -4.80 10.71
C LEU A 22 3.99 -4.70 9.25
N LEU A 23 3.73 -3.51 8.72
CA LEU A 23 3.20 -3.34 7.37
C LEU A 23 4.25 -2.88 6.35
N GLY A 24 5.48 -2.62 6.80
CA GLY A 24 6.58 -2.22 5.94
C GLY A 24 6.47 -0.78 5.38
N GLU A 25 7.25 -0.53 4.33
CA GLU A 25 7.48 0.80 3.73
C GLU A 25 6.42 1.20 2.69
N ILE A 26 5.66 0.22 2.19
CA ILE A 26 4.60 0.42 1.20
C ILE A 26 3.44 -0.49 1.58
N TYR A 27 2.28 0.10 1.85
CA TYR A 27 1.05 -0.66 2.06
C TYR A 27 -0.18 0.18 1.81
N CYS A 28 -1.27 -0.48 1.44
CA CYS A 28 -2.60 0.12 1.42
C CYS A 28 -3.52 -0.61 2.39
N VAL A 29 -4.28 0.14 3.20
CA VAL A 29 -5.35 -0.41 4.03
C VAL A 29 -6.67 0.23 3.66
N THR A 30 -7.63 -0.59 3.26
CA THR A 30 -8.99 -0.18 2.94
C THR A 30 -9.97 -0.64 4.01
N LEU A 31 -10.68 0.30 4.62
CA LEU A 31 -11.70 0.07 5.64
C LEU A 31 -13.09 0.16 5.01
N LEU A 32 -13.91 -0.89 5.19
CA LEU A 32 -15.20 -1.04 4.52
C LEU A 32 -16.29 -1.31 5.55
N ARG A 33 -17.32 -0.47 5.58
CA ARG A 33 -18.47 -0.68 6.47
C ARG A 33 -19.38 -1.80 5.95
N GLY A 34 -19.76 -2.71 6.85
CA GLY A 34 -20.88 -3.64 6.63
C GLY A 34 -20.70 -4.70 5.52
N LEU A 35 -19.50 -4.85 4.96
CA LEU A 35 -19.18 -5.91 4.00
C LEU A 35 -18.54 -7.10 4.71
N ASP A 36 -18.76 -8.30 4.17
CA ASP A 36 -18.03 -9.50 4.57
C ASP A 36 -16.72 -9.67 3.78
N PRO A 37 -15.73 -10.42 4.30
CA PRO A 37 -14.43 -10.55 3.65
C PRO A 37 -14.46 -11.11 2.22
N ALA A 38 -15.36 -12.05 1.92
CA ALA A 38 -15.43 -12.67 0.60
C ALA A 38 -15.98 -11.70 -0.44
N GLU A 39 -16.97 -10.89 -0.07
CA GLU A 39 -17.48 -9.81 -0.92
C GLU A 39 -16.43 -8.74 -1.19
N VAL A 40 -15.62 -8.38 -0.19
CA VAL A 40 -14.50 -7.44 -0.36
C VAL A 40 -13.50 -7.97 -1.39
N LEU A 41 -13.04 -9.23 -1.25
CA LEU A 41 -12.13 -9.86 -2.20
C LEU A 41 -12.70 -9.88 -3.63
N ARG A 42 -13.98 -10.20 -3.77
CA ARG A 42 -14.66 -10.22 -5.07
C ARG A 42 -14.72 -8.82 -5.70
N ARG A 43 -14.89 -7.76 -4.91
CA ARG A 43 -14.87 -6.36 -5.38
C ARG A 43 -13.46 -5.90 -5.77
N PHE A 44 -12.42 -6.36 -5.08
CA PHE A 44 -11.04 -6.17 -5.53
C PHE A 44 -10.77 -6.89 -6.86
N GLY A 45 -11.46 -7.99 -7.14
CA GLY A 45 -11.33 -8.76 -8.39
C GLY A 45 -10.72 -10.15 -8.20
N ALA A 46 -10.52 -10.58 -6.95
CA ALA A 46 -10.01 -11.90 -6.65
C ALA A 46 -11.01 -12.98 -7.11
N ARG A 47 -10.50 -13.95 -7.86
CA ARG A 47 -11.30 -15.09 -8.38
C ARG A 47 -11.40 -16.24 -7.39
N THR A 48 -10.40 -16.36 -6.52
CA THR A 48 -10.29 -17.41 -5.51
C THR A 48 -9.79 -16.79 -4.21
N SER A 49 -10.09 -17.45 -3.11
CA SER A 49 -9.64 -17.02 -1.79
C SER A 49 -9.14 -18.20 -0.98
N THR A 50 -8.15 -17.96 -0.13
CA THR A 50 -7.63 -18.94 0.83
C THR A 50 -7.40 -18.28 2.18
N GLN A 51 -7.45 -19.05 3.25
CA GLN A 51 -7.05 -18.55 4.57
C GLN A 51 -5.52 -18.57 4.69
N MET A 52 -4.95 -17.48 5.21
CA MET A 52 -3.52 -17.33 5.46
C MET A 52 -3.31 -16.57 6.77
N SER A 53 -2.17 -16.81 7.43
CA SER A 53 -1.66 -15.85 8.41
C SER A 53 -1.14 -14.59 7.71
N PHE A 54 -0.96 -13.49 8.44
CA PHE A 54 -0.33 -12.31 7.86
C PHE A 54 1.10 -12.59 7.35
N ALA A 55 1.88 -13.39 8.09
CA ALA A 55 3.22 -13.79 7.67
C ALA A 55 3.22 -14.62 6.36
N ASP A 56 2.24 -15.50 6.16
CA ASP A 56 2.12 -16.26 4.90
C ASP A 56 1.73 -15.34 3.72
N LEU A 57 0.89 -14.33 3.98
CA LEU A 57 0.58 -13.30 2.99
C LEU A 57 1.84 -12.50 2.60
N GLU A 58 2.65 -12.08 3.58
CA GLU A 58 3.90 -11.37 3.31
C GLU A 58 4.87 -12.20 2.44
N LEU A 59 4.97 -13.51 2.69
CA LEU A 59 5.77 -14.41 1.85
C LEU A 59 5.23 -14.47 0.41
N ALA A 60 3.91 -14.60 0.23
CA ALA A 60 3.30 -14.62 -1.10
C ALA A 60 3.51 -13.30 -1.86
N VAL A 61 3.42 -12.16 -1.16
CA VAL A 61 3.73 -10.83 -1.69
C VAL A 61 5.21 -10.70 -2.06
N SER A 62 6.12 -11.19 -1.22
CA SER A 62 7.56 -11.19 -1.50
C SER A 62 7.88 -11.99 -2.77
N ASP A 63 7.29 -13.17 -2.95
CA ASP A 63 7.49 -13.99 -4.14
C ASP A 63 6.96 -13.27 -5.40
N PHE A 64 5.77 -12.65 -5.30
CA PHE A 64 5.16 -11.91 -6.41
C PHE A 64 5.99 -10.68 -6.81
N THR A 65 6.41 -9.89 -5.84
CA THR A 65 7.23 -8.69 -6.07
C THR A 65 8.59 -9.03 -6.66
N MET A 66 9.21 -10.15 -6.26
CA MET A 66 10.45 -10.62 -6.89
C MET A 66 10.27 -10.96 -8.37
N VAL A 67 9.13 -11.56 -8.76
CA VAL A 67 8.86 -11.93 -10.16
C VAL A 67 8.48 -10.72 -11.01
N THR A 68 7.77 -9.75 -10.45
CA THR A 68 7.29 -8.54 -11.15
C THR A 68 8.24 -7.35 -11.04
N GLU A 69 9.38 -7.52 -10.35
CA GLU A 69 10.31 -6.44 -10.00
C GLU A 69 9.60 -5.28 -9.26
N GLY A 70 8.49 -5.57 -8.58
CA GLY A 70 7.64 -4.61 -7.87
C GLY A 70 6.74 -3.73 -8.75
N GLY A 71 6.79 -3.87 -10.08
CA GLY A 71 6.04 -3.01 -11.01
C GLY A 71 4.52 -3.12 -10.91
N ASP A 72 4.03 -4.27 -10.46
CA ASP A 72 2.59 -4.58 -10.30
C ASP A 72 2.15 -4.56 -8.82
N GLY A 73 2.97 -3.99 -7.94
CA GLY A 73 2.74 -4.00 -6.49
C GLY A 73 2.83 -5.41 -5.89
N GLY A 74 2.11 -5.63 -4.79
CA GLY A 74 2.16 -6.88 -4.03
C GLY A 74 1.32 -8.02 -4.61
N GLY A 75 0.39 -7.74 -5.52
CA GLY A 75 -0.44 -8.74 -6.22
C GLY A 75 -1.50 -9.46 -5.38
N TYR A 76 -1.54 -9.24 -4.06
CA TYR A 76 -2.47 -9.86 -3.13
C TYR A 76 -3.11 -8.85 -2.20
N VAL A 77 -4.30 -9.20 -1.72
CA VAL A 77 -4.98 -8.50 -0.63
C VAL A 77 -5.45 -9.51 0.40
N GLY A 78 -5.18 -9.23 1.68
CA GLY A 78 -5.72 -9.97 2.81
C GLY A 78 -6.85 -9.20 3.48
N VAL A 79 -7.95 -9.88 3.80
CA VAL A 79 -9.13 -9.25 4.41
C VAL A 79 -9.43 -9.89 5.76
N VAL A 80 -9.57 -9.05 6.78
CA VAL A 80 -9.98 -9.42 8.14
C VAL A 80 -11.34 -8.80 8.45
N ALA A 81 -12.24 -9.62 8.99
CA ALA A 81 -13.52 -9.15 9.50
C ALA A 81 -13.31 -8.43 10.83
N THR A 82 -14.06 -7.34 11.02
CA THR A 82 -14.16 -6.58 12.27
C THR A 82 -15.62 -6.59 12.74
N GLY A 83 -15.91 -5.97 13.89
CA GLY A 83 -17.28 -5.93 14.41
C GLY A 83 -18.29 -5.28 13.44
N ASP A 84 -17.90 -4.19 12.79
CA ASP A 84 -18.81 -3.33 12.00
C ASP A 84 -18.50 -3.33 10.48
N GLY A 85 -17.59 -4.20 10.02
CA GLY A 85 -17.14 -4.23 8.63
C GLY A 85 -15.85 -5.03 8.43
N CYS A 86 -15.03 -4.65 7.47
CA CYS A 86 -13.75 -5.30 7.17
C CYS A 86 -12.60 -4.30 7.04
N ALA A 87 -11.39 -4.78 7.31
CA ALA A 87 -10.15 -4.14 6.87
C ALA A 87 -9.49 -5.04 5.82
N ALA A 88 -9.19 -4.47 4.66
CA ALA A 88 -8.41 -5.10 3.60
C ALA A 88 -7.00 -4.50 3.60
N VAL A 89 -5.98 -5.34 3.53
CA VAL A 89 -4.57 -4.97 3.63
C VAL A 89 -3.84 -5.47 2.40
N GLU A 90 -3.16 -4.55 1.72
CA GLU A 90 -2.32 -4.80 0.56
C GLU A 90 -0.86 -4.47 0.93
N PRO A 91 -0.06 -5.44 1.41
CA PRO A 91 1.38 -5.24 1.56
C PRO A 91 2.01 -5.00 0.18
N CYS A 92 2.88 -3.99 0.07
CA CYS A 92 3.48 -3.55 -1.20
C CYS A 92 2.46 -3.21 -2.31
N GLY A 93 1.20 -2.95 -1.99
CA GLY A 93 0.14 -2.70 -2.97
C GLY A 93 -0.56 -1.35 -2.79
N TRP A 94 -1.28 -0.93 -3.83
CA TRP A 94 -1.98 0.35 -3.91
C TRP A 94 -3.26 0.26 -4.75
N SER A 95 -3.84 -0.93 -4.92
CA SER A 95 -5.08 -1.07 -5.72
C SER A 95 -6.25 -0.32 -5.07
N GLY A 96 -6.22 -0.15 -3.74
CA GLY A 96 -7.11 0.72 -2.99
C GLY A 96 -7.00 2.22 -3.31
N THR A 97 -6.13 2.66 -4.23
CA THR A 97 -6.12 4.03 -4.76
C THR A 97 -6.62 4.15 -6.20
N ASP A 98 -6.99 3.02 -6.82
CA ASP A 98 -7.51 3.00 -8.19
C ASP A 98 -9.01 3.30 -8.21
N ASP A 99 -9.42 4.31 -8.98
CA ASP A 99 -10.81 4.78 -9.09
C ASP A 99 -11.80 3.65 -9.46
N PRO A 100 -11.57 2.82 -10.50
CA PRO A 100 -12.39 1.65 -10.78
C PRO A 100 -12.52 0.68 -9.61
N THR A 101 -11.45 0.47 -8.85
CA THR A 101 -11.45 -0.44 -7.69
C THR A 101 -12.23 0.17 -6.53
N LEU A 102 -11.99 1.43 -6.19
CA LEU A 102 -12.77 2.17 -5.18
C LEU A 102 -14.25 2.28 -5.54
N ALA A 103 -14.59 2.42 -6.82
CA ALA A 103 -15.98 2.42 -7.28
C ALA A 103 -16.67 1.07 -7.02
N ARG A 104 -15.99 -0.05 -7.29
CA ARG A 104 -16.54 -1.39 -6.96
C ARG A 104 -16.65 -1.59 -5.46
N LEU A 105 -15.64 -1.19 -4.70
CA LEU A 105 -15.60 -1.36 -3.24
C LEU A 105 -16.69 -0.56 -2.53
N SER A 106 -16.90 0.70 -2.94
CA SER A 106 -17.85 1.62 -2.31
C SER A 106 -19.30 1.48 -2.79
N ALA A 107 -19.62 0.56 -3.71
CA ALA A 107 -20.99 0.37 -4.17
C ALA A 107 -21.94 0.00 -3.01
N GLY A 108 -22.82 0.93 -2.63
CA GLY A 108 -23.78 0.77 -1.53
C GLY A 108 -23.21 0.92 -0.12
N THR A 109 -21.99 1.46 0.05
CA THR A 109 -21.37 1.65 1.37
C THR A 109 -20.30 2.75 1.37
N ASP A 110 -19.88 3.15 2.57
CA ASP A 110 -18.72 4.02 2.79
C ASP A 110 -17.43 3.20 2.80
N VAL A 111 -16.43 3.67 2.07
CA VAL A 111 -15.07 3.10 2.01
C VAL A 111 -14.04 4.19 2.22
N VAL A 112 -13.06 3.89 3.08
CA VAL A 112 -11.86 4.72 3.20
C VAL A 112 -10.64 3.86 2.91
N SER A 113 -9.74 4.36 2.07
CA SER A 113 -8.47 3.72 1.76
C SER A 113 -7.31 4.64 2.12
N VAL A 114 -6.33 4.10 2.85
CA VAL A 114 -5.12 4.80 3.27
C VAL A 114 -3.91 4.08 2.68
N LEU A 115 -3.17 4.79 1.84
CA LEU A 115 -1.88 4.36 1.28
C LEU A 115 -0.76 5.03 2.05
N ARG A 116 0.24 4.23 2.41
CA ARG A 116 1.54 4.65 2.91
C ARG A 116 2.60 4.25 1.89
N HIS A 117 3.51 5.15 1.50
CA HIS A 117 4.50 4.85 0.46
C HIS A 117 5.81 5.68 0.57
N ASP A 118 6.89 5.12 1.14
CA ASP A 118 8.16 5.84 1.39
C ASP A 118 8.82 6.41 0.13
N TYR A 119 8.63 5.74 -1.00
CA TYR A 119 9.25 6.12 -2.28
C TYR A 119 8.32 6.97 -3.16
N ALA A 120 7.16 7.37 -2.64
CA ALA A 120 6.16 8.16 -3.35
C ALA A 120 5.41 9.07 -2.38
N CYS A 121 4.08 9.16 -2.50
CA CYS A 121 3.23 9.95 -1.62
C CYS A 121 2.25 9.03 -0.88
N ASP A 122 1.96 9.39 0.36
CA ASP A 122 0.84 8.82 1.09
C ASP A 122 -0.47 9.35 0.50
N TYR A 123 -1.55 8.58 0.62
CA TYR A 123 -2.86 9.02 0.15
C TYR A 123 -3.99 8.58 1.06
N PHE A 124 -4.95 9.48 1.23
CA PHE A 124 -6.25 9.20 1.80
C PHE A 124 -7.30 9.26 0.69
N HIS A 125 -8.15 8.24 0.58
CA HIS A 125 -9.30 8.23 -0.32
C HIS A 125 -10.57 7.94 0.48
N TYR A 126 -11.60 8.76 0.31
CA TYR A 126 -12.96 8.48 0.75
C TYR A 126 -13.86 8.31 -0.47
N ALA A 127 -14.48 7.15 -0.57
CA ALA A 127 -15.42 6.79 -1.61
C ALA A 127 -16.75 6.32 -1.01
N ALA A 128 -17.85 6.70 -1.63
CA ALA A 128 -19.18 6.24 -1.25
C ALA A 128 -20.03 6.06 -2.50
N ASP A 129 -20.85 5.01 -2.50
CA ASP A 129 -21.80 4.69 -3.56
C ASP A 129 -21.21 4.68 -4.98
N GLY A 130 -19.99 4.14 -5.09
CA GLY A 130 -19.30 3.98 -6.37
C GLY A 130 -18.53 5.20 -6.86
N MET A 131 -18.33 6.21 -6.01
CA MET A 131 -17.68 7.45 -6.39
C MET A 131 -16.64 7.87 -5.35
N VAL A 132 -15.44 8.25 -5.82
CA VAL A 132 -14.44 8.90 -4.98
C VAL A 132 -14.89 10.34 -4.72
N LEU A 133 -15.22 10.64 -3.47
CA LEU A 133 -15.74 11.94 -3.05
C LEU A 133 -14.60 12.89 -2.70
N THR A 134 -13.65 12.43 -1.89
CA THR A 134 -12.51 13.24 -1.46
C THR A 134 -11.26 12.38 -1.39
N ALA A 135 -10.17 12.85 -2.00
CA ALA A 135 -8.84 12.26 -1.86
C ALA A 135 -7.78 13.35 -1.65
N PHE A 136 -6.72 13.05 -0.89
CA PHE A 136 -5.63 13.98 -0.61
C PHE A 136 -4.36 13.27 -0.12
N ASP A 137 -3.22 13.94 -0.24
CA ASP A 137 -1.96 13.60 0.46
C ASP A 137 -1.97 14.30 1.83
N PRO A 138 -1.73 13.58 2.95
CA PRO A 138 -1.73 14.17 4.29
C PRO A 138 -0.64 15.24 4.51
N THR A 139 0.39 15.28 3.67
CA THR A 139 1.43 16.31 3.63
C THR A 139 0.93 17.61 3.00
N PHE A 140 -0.04 17.51 2.09
CA PHE A 140 -0.65 18.63 1.37
C PHE A 140 -2.20 18.59 1.47
N PRO A 141 -2.78 18.64 2.69
CA PRO A 141 -4.22 18.49 2.93
C PRO A 141 -5.09 19.56 2.27
N GLU A 142 -4.51 20.70 1.90
CA GLU A 142 -5.16 21.73 1.11
C GLU A 142 -5.43 21.31 -0.35
N ARG A 143 -4.66 20.34 -0.88
CA ARG A 143 -4.76 19.82 -2.26
C ARG A 143 -5.66 18.58 -2.29
N ARG A 144 -6.94 18.80 -2.54
CA ARG A 144 -7.99 17.76 -2.55
C ARG A 144 -8.52 17.51 -3.96
N PHE A 145 -8.89 16.26 -4.22
CA PHE A 145 -9.46 15.78 -5.49
C PHE A 145 -10.72 14.93 -5.23
N GLY A 146 -11.49 14.65 -6.27
CA GLY A 146 -12.74 13.86 -6.19
C GLY A 146 -13.98 14.68 -6.51
N ALA A 147 -15.16 14.05 -6.39
CA ALA A 147 -16.43 14.64 -6.80
C ALA A 147 -17.00 15.67 -5.80
N ASP A 148 -16.59 15.62 -4.53
CA ASP A 148 -16.99 16.55 -3.47
C ASP A 148 -15.78 16.80 -2.54
N THR A 149 -14.88 17.67 -2.97
CA THR A 149 -13.57 17.90 -2.33
C THR A 149 -13.68 18.50 -0.92
N ASP A 150 -14.79 19.17 -0.58
CA ASP A 150 -14.99 19.81 0.73
C ASP A 150 -15.85 18.99 1.69
N ARG A 151 -16.35 17.81 1.25
CA ARG A 151 -17.11 16.86 2.06
C ARG A 151 -16.48 16.58 3.42
N LEU A 152 -15.16 16.43 3.44
CA LEU A 152 -14.39 16.10 4.65
C LEU A 152 -13.76 17.31 5.35
N ALA A 153 -13.96 18.54 4.87
CA ALA A 153 -13.25 19.72 5.35
C ALA A 153 -13.38 19.95 6.87
N ARG A 154 -14.57 19.72 7.44
CA ARG A 154 -14.78 19.82 8.89
C ARG A 154 -14.01 18.74 9.65
N LEU A 155 -14.04 17.50 9.15
CA LEU A 155 -13.39 16.36 9.80
C LEU A 155 -11.87 16.51 9.76
N MET A 156 -11.33 16.96 8.62
CA MET A 156 -9.90 17.25 8.46
C MET A 156 -9.42 18.27 9.51
N ARG A 157 -10.14 19.38 9.67
CA ARG A 157 -9.81 20.39 10.71
C ARG A 157 -9.91 19.81 12.13
N GLU A 158 -10.90 18.96 12.40
CA GLU A 158 -11.05 18.29 13.69
C GLU A 158 -9.83 17.41 14.04
N PHE A 159 -9.21 16.79 13.04
CA PHE A 159 -8.01 15.96 13.20
C PHE A 159 -6.69 16.73 12.97
N GLY A 160 -6.75 18.06 12.91
CA GLY A 160 -5.55 18.90 12.81
C GLY A 160 -4.91 18.91 11.43
N LEU A 161 -5.67 18.59 10.37
CA LEU A 161 -5.23 18.79 8.99
C LEU A 161 -5.64 20.20 8.52
N PRO A 162 -4.68 21.15 8.39
CA PRO A 162 -4.96 22.50 7.92
C PRO A 162 -5.40 22.48 6.45
N LEU A 163 -6.37 23.31 6.07
CA LEU A 163 -6.86 23.35 4.68
C LEU A 163 -6.36 24.57 3.90
N GLU A 164 -5.69 25.47 4.60
CA GLU A 164 -5.11 26.69 4.11
C GLU A 164 -3.61 26.49 3.83
N GLU A 165 -3.05 27.19 2.83
CA GLU A 165 -1.61 27.14 2.55
C GLU A 165 -0.81 27.74 3.73
N SER A 166 0.31 27.11 4.09
CA SER A 166 1.21 27.68 5.11
C SER A 166 2.03 28.83 4.55
N SER A 167 2.40 29.77 5.42
CA SER A 167 3.51 30.68 5.12
C SER A 167 4.80 29.89 4.91
N ASP A 168 5.81 30.51 4.29
CA ASP A 168 7.13 29.86 4.14
C ASP A 168 7.83 29.65 5.50
N GLU A 169 7.53 30.50 6.49
CA GLU A 169 8.12 30.42 7.84
C GLU A 169 7.58 29.23 8.65
N ASP A 170 6.31 28.85 8.44
CA ASP A 170 5.65 27.75 9.16
C ASP A 170 5.74 26.39 8.43
N ARG A 171 6.27 26.39 7.20
CA ARG A 171 6.24 25.24 6.30
C ARG A 171 6.97 24.02 6.87
N ASP A 172 8.17 24.20 7.40
CA ASP A 172 9.01 23.11 7.92
C ASP A 172 8.37 22.48 9.16
N GLN A 173 7.93 23.31 10.11
CA GLN A 173 7.28 22.81 11.33
C GLN A 173 5.95 22.08 11.03
N ARG A 174 5.19 22.58 10.05
CA ARG A 174 3.97 21.91 9.57
C ARG A 174 4.31 20.59 8.90
N PHE A 175 5.35 20.55 8.07
CA PHE A 175 5.79 19.34 7.42
C PHE A 175 6.21 18.27 8.45
N ASP A 176 6.98 18.65 9.48
CA ASP A 176 7.39 17.73 10.54
C ASP A 176 6.20 17.18 11.34
N ASP A 177 5.19 18.01 11.65
CA ASP A 177 3.98 17.56 12.35
C ASP A 177 3.10 16.65 11.47
N LEU A 178 2.89 17.01 10.20
CA LEU A 178 2.09 16.23 9.26
C LEU A 178 2.76 14.90 8.91
N SER A 179 4.07 14.89 8.70
CA SER A 179 4.83 13.66 8.47
C SER A 179 4.89 12.79 9.73
N GLY A 180 5.02 13.40 10.92
CA GLY A 180 5.12 12.72 12.21
C GLY A 180 3.81 12.17 12.79
N HIS A 181 2.66 12.61 12.29
CA HIS A 181 1.34 12.18 12.80
C HIS A 181 0.28 11.91 11.71
N GLY A 182 0.61 12.08 10.44
CA GLY A 182 -0.31 12.02 9.30
C GLY A 182 -1.02 10.68 9.18
N LEU A 183 -0.29 9.56 9.29
CA LEU A 183 -0.87 8.22 9.23
C LEU A 183 -1.88 7.99 10.36
N ALA A 184 -1.52 8.29 11.60
CA ALA A 184 -2.44 8.13 12.72
C ALA A 184 -3.72 8.97 12.56
N ARG A 185 -3.60 10.21 12.05
CA ARG A 185 -4.75 11.09 11.75
C ARG A 185 -5.64 10.50 10.64
N MET A 186 -5.03 10.01 9.55
CA MET A 186 -5.74 9.37 8.45
C MET A 186 -6.54 8.16 8.92
N PHE A 187 -5.93 7.25 9.68
CA PHE A 187 -6.64 6.07 10.19
C PHE A 187 -7.72 6.40 11.23
N ALA A 188 -7.51 7.43 12.05
CA ALA A 188 -8.55 7.90 12.97
C ALA A 188 -9.75 8.52 12.23
N MET A 189 -9.52 9.27 11.16
CA MET A 189 -10.57 9.74 10.27
C MET A 189 -11.28 8.58 9.58
N ALA A 190 -10.51 7.60 9.08
CA ALA A 190 -11.04 6.41 8.42
C ALA A 190 -11.98 5.63 9.35
N ALA A 191 -11.57 5.42 10.60
CA ALA A 191 -12.38 4.76 11.61
C ALA A 191 -13.65 5.54 11.94
N ARG A 192 -13.59 6.87 11.99
CA ARG A 192 -14.78 7.70 12.22
C ARG A 192 -15.76 7.68 11.05
N LEU A 193 -15.26 7.61 9.82
CA LEU A 193 -16.09 7.59 8.61
C LEU A 193 -16.74 6.24 8.35
N THR A 194 -16.06 5.15 8.69
CA THR A 194 -16.51 3.78 8.38
C THR A 194 -17.08 3.04 9.59
N GLY A 195 -16.68 3.41 10.81
CA GLY A 195 -16.94 2.65 12.03
C GLY A 195 -15.94 1.50 12.25
N VAL A 196 -15.03 1.26 11.31
CA VAL A 196 -14.04 0.17 11.38
C VAL A 196 -12.74 0.69 11.96
N THR A 197 -12.26 0.09 13.05
CA THR A 197 -10.96 0.45 13.65
C THR A 197 -9.93 -0.61 13.27
N PHE A 198 -8.83 -0.20 12.64
CA PHE A 198 -7.73 -1.09 12.28
C PHE A 198 -6.64 -1.10 13.35
N THR A 199 -6.72 -2.08 14.24
CA THR A 199 -5.74 -2.31 15.31
C THR A 199 -4.76 -3.41 14.92
N ALA A 200 -3.55 -3.41 15.50
CA ALA A 200 -2.50 -4.36 15.14
C ALA A 200 -2.90 -5.83 15.40
N ASP A 201 -3.67 -6.10 16.45
CA ASP A 201 -4.14 -7.43 16.84
C ASP A 201 -5.08 -8.09 15.81
N LEU A 202 -5.64 -7.31 14.88
CA LEU A 202 -6.39 -7.87 13.75
C LEU A 202 -5.50 -8.73 12.84
N LEU A 203 -4.19 -8.49 12.82
CA LEU A 203 -3.23 -9.24 12.01
C LEU A 203 -2.74 -10.53 12.68
N ASP A 204 -3.06 -10.74 13.96
CA ASP A 204 -2.72 -11.97 14.69
C ASP A 204 -3.64 -13.14 14.28
N GLY A 205 -4.80 -12.83 13.70
CA GLY A 205 -5.79 -13.80 13.24
C GLY A 205 -5.60 -14.23 11.78
N PRO A 206 -6.37 -15.24 11.32
CA PRO A 206 -6.37 -15.63 9.92
C PRO A 206 -7.03 -14.56 9.05
N LEU A 207 -6.41 -14.27 7.91
CA LEU A 207 -6.92 -13.41 6.84
C LEU A 207 -7.55 -14.27 5.75
N LEU A 208 -8.63 -13.77 5.14
CA LEU A 208 -9.08 -14.28 3.85
C LEU A 208 -8.29 -13.56 2.75
N VAL A 209 -7.44 -14.28 2.04
CA VAL A 209 -6.51 -13.72 1.06
C VAL A 209 -6.93 -14.08 -0.36
N GLY A 210 -6.85 -13.11 -1.28
CA GLY A 210 -7.06 -13.31 -2.71
C GLY A 210 -5.97 -12.65 -3.55
N ALA A 211 -5.57 -13.32 -4.64
CA ALA A 211 -4.75 -12.73 -5.69
C ALA A 211 -5.59 -11.74 -6.51
N ILE A 212 -5.06 -10.54 -6.74
CA ILE A 212 -5.73 -9.45 -7.47
C ILE A 212 -4.96 -9.00 -8.71
N ALA A 213 -3.75 -9.53 -8.90
CA ALA A 213 -2.99 -9.42 -10.14
C ALA A 213 -2.58 -10.82 -10.62
N ASP A 214 -2.48 -10.97 -11.95
CA ASP A 214 -1.99 -12.21 -12.55
C ASP A 214 -0.45 -12.16 -12.60
N LEU A 215 0.21 -13.27 -12.26
CA LEU A 215 1.65 -13.40 -12.50
C LEU A 215 1.92 -13.29 -14.01
N PRO A 216 2.99 -12.59 -14.42
CA PRO A 216 3.42 -12.63 -15.81
C PRO A 216 3.73 -14.09 -16.19
N PRO A 217 3.48 -14.50 -17.45
CA PRO A 217 3.86 -15.83 -17.89
C PRO A 217 5.35 -16.05 -17.65
N PRO A 218 5.78 -17.27 -17.26
CA PRO A 218 7.20 -17.55 -17.03
C PRO A 218 8.01 -17.06 -18.22
N GLN A 219 8.96 -16.15 -18.00
CA GLN A 219 9.86 -15.79 -19.09
C GLN A 219 10.62 -17.06 -19.48
N GLU A 220 10.55 -17.44 -20.76
CA GLU A 220 11.44 -18.48 -21.27
C GLU A 220 12.87 -18.08 -20.88
N PRO A 221 13.68 -19.01 -20.35
CA PRO A 221 15.05 -18.70 -20.01
C PRO A 221 15.68 -18.07 -21.24
N ARG A 222 16.03 -16.77 -21.15
CA ARG A 222 16.79 -16.09 -22.19
C ARG A 222 17.90 -17.05 -22.53
N ARG A 223 18.00 -17.49 -23.80
CA ARG A 223 19.08 -18.39 -24.23
C ARG A 223 20.38 -17.72 -23.82
N GLY A 224 20.89 -18.11 -22.65
CA GLY A 224 22.18 -17.70 -22.18
C GLY A 224 23.12 -18.11 -23.29
N THR A 225 23.95 -17.16 -23.70
CA THR A 225 25.13 -17.37 -24.54
C THR A 225 25.61 -18.79 -24.31
N SER A 226 25.35 -19.68 -25.29
CA SER A 226 25.61 -21.11 -25.16
C SER A 226 27.01 -21.29 -24.58
N LEU A 227 27.22 -22.33 -23.76
CA LEU A 227 28.55 -22.65 -23.24
C LEU A 227 29.61 -22.66 -24.37
N GLY A 228 29.20 -22.98 -25.59
CA GLY A 228 30.02 -22.89 -26.80
C GLY A 228 30.48 -21.46 -27.16
N VAL A 229 29.65 -20.44 -26.99
CA VAL A 229 30.01 -19.04 -27.24
C VAL A 229 30.92 -18.49 -26.14
N LEU A 230 30.74 -18.91 -24.88
CA LEU A 230 31.66 -18.55 -23.78
C LEU A 230 33.04 -19.20 -23.98
N LEU A 231 33.08 -20.45 -24.47
CA LEU A 231 34.31 -21.17 -24.78
C LEU A 231 35.06 -20.58 -25.99
N GLU A 232 34.36 -20.13 -27.03
CA GLU A 232 34.99 -19.44 -28.16
C GLU A 232 35.55 -18.06 -27.78
N GLN A 233 34.87 -17.32 -26.88
CA GLN A 233 35.38 -16.05 -26.34
C GLN A 233 36.64 -16.26 -25.46
N LEU A 234 36.72 -17.35 -24.69
CA LEU A 234 37.92 -17.68 -23.90
C LEU A 234 39.11 -18.14 -24.77
N LYS A 235 38.86 -18.81 -25.89
CA LYS A 235 39.90 -19.15 -26.88
C LYS A 235 40.45 -17.93 -27.61
N ALA A 236 39.60 -16.93 -27.88
CA ALA A 236 40.01 -15.69 -28.56
C ALA A 236 40.93 -14.79 -27.70
N VAL A 237 40.88 -14.92 -26.36
CA VAL A 237 41.79 -14.19 -25.45
C VAL A 237 43.13 -14.91 -25.29
N SER A 238 43.23 -16.17 -25.73
CA SER A 238 44.41 -17.02 -25.50
C SER A 238 45.12 -17.39 -26.80
N GLY A 239 45.93 -16.48 -27.34
CA GLY A 239 47.12 -16.85 -28.13
C GLY A 239 47.66 -15.78 -29.09
N PRO A 240 48.95 -15.83 -29.52
CA PRO A 240 50.08 -16.61 -29.00
C PRO A 240 51.18 -15.73 -28.37
N GLU A 241 51.96 -16.31 -27.45
CA GLU A 241 53.26 -15.75 -27.02
C GLU A 241 54.16 -15.56 -28.25
N SER A 242 54.48 -14.30 -28.56
CA SER A 242 55.42 -13.93 -29.61
C SER A 242 56.84 -14.24 -29.16
N ALA A 243 57.46 -15.23 -29.81
CA ALA A 243 58.90 -15.39 -29.82
C ALA A 243 59.57 -14.16 -30.48
N HIS A 244 60.54 -13.56 -29.78
CA HIS A 244 61.59 -12.77 -30.40
C HIS A 244 62.93 -13.06 -29.72
N GLY A 245 63.78 -13.77 -30.45
CA GLY A 245 65.20 -13.90 -30.17
C GLY A 245 66.00 -13.22 -31.28
N ALA A 246 67.04 -12.49 -30.84
CA ALA A 246 68.29 -12.14 -31.51
C ALA A 246 68.27 -11.36 -32.84
N ALA A 247 68.78 -10.12 -32.78
CA ALA A 247 70.00 -9.72 -33.47
C ALA A 247 70.82 -8.79 -32.55
#